data_AF-A0A954IUY0-F1
#
_entry.id   AF-A0A954IUY0-F1
#
_cell.length_a   1.000
_cell.length_b   1.000
_cell.length_c   1.000
_cell.angle_alpha   90.00
_cell.angle_beta   90.00
_cell.angle_gamma   90.00
#
_symmetry.space_group_name_H-M   'P 1'
#
loop_
_entity.id
_entity.type
_entity.pdbx_description
1 polymer ?
#
loop_
_entity_poly.entity_id
_entity_poly.type
_entity_poly.pdbx_seq_one_letter_code
_entity_poly.pdbx_strand_id
1 'polypeptide(L)'
;MIDVISLEDANFDARLDALLRGEHNAYWIGETWPRDARVEAVAGLAWPRRVLPSPSWRRARARGMSDDDARRRYTEELDGSAALERIAMRAKQGRVVFVMSPEPDDALVASVLAEATEKLVEVPSGNESLARAFGIEHEEMLDAIHGVRVLLVEGDLTGARATFEALRANLQSHAAFEERRIFAGTGVDLDDAMLVIARAEHDKIDSAGRELQGELAAAVGGAGSAANRLRLIDLAGRLEHVLEHHFAREELQVFPRLDSALPEASRRKLLEDRRREG
;
A
#
# COMPACT_ATOMS: atom_id res chain seq x y z
N MET A 1 3.44 30.35 9.98
CA MET A 1 3.69 30.61 8.56
C MET A 1 4.83 29.68 8.17
N ILE A 2 4.60 28.76 7.24
CA ILE A 2 5.59 27.72 6.89
C ILE A 2 6.47 28.29 5.77
N ASP A 3 7.76 28.43 6.02
CA ASP A 3 8.75 28.81 5.01
C ASP A 3 9.24 27.55 4.27
N VAL A 4 9.48 27.63 2.96
CA VAL A 4 10.07 26.54 2.17
C VAL A 4 11.37 27.06 1.57
N ILE A 5 12.49 26.37 1.81
CA ILE A 5 13.84 26.79 1.41
C ILE A 5 14.33 25.89 0.27
N SER A 6 14.68 26.49 -0.86
CA SER A 6 15.26 25.82 -2.04
C SER A 6 16.78 25.84 -2.00
N LEU A 7 17.43 24.79 -2.49
CA LEU A 7 18.90 24.70 -2.63
C LEU A 7 19.48 25.70 -3.65
N GLU A 8 18.62 26.25 -4.51
CA GLU A 8 18.99 27.27 -5.50
C GLU A 8 18.69 28.70 -5.00
N ASP A 9 18.23 28.87 -3.75
CA ASP A 9 18.01 30.19 -3.17
C ASP A 9 19.36 30.92 -3.02
N ALA A 10 19.48 32.10 -3.62
CA ALA A 10 20.70 32.91 -3.53
C ALA A 10 21.05 33.32 -2.09
N ASN A 11 20.09 33.25 -1.17
CA ASN A 11 20.25 33.49 0.26
C ASN A 11 20.16 32.20 1.09
N PHE A 12 20.34 31.02 0.45
CA PHE A 12 20.25 29.71 1.08
C PHE A 12 21.03 29.64 2.40
N ASP A 13 22.29 30.06 2.38
CA ASP A 13 23.16 30.00 3.56
C ASP A 13 22.64 30.90 4.70
N ALA A 14 22.17 32.11 4.41
CA ALA A 14 21.68 33.04 5.44
C ALA A 14 20.33 32.61 6.04
N ARG A 15 19.45 31.99 5.25
CA ARG A 15 18.15 31.49 5.71
C ARG A 15 18.28 30.17 6.46
N LEU A 16 19.26 29.34 6.09
CA LEU A 16 19.66 28.16 6.85
C LEU A 16 20.21 28.57 8.23
N ASP A 17 21.02 29.63 8.30
CA ASP A 17 21.62 30.11 9.54
C ASP A 17 20.60 30.70 10.53
N ALA A 18 19.58 31.41 10.04
CA ALA A 18 18.45 31.89 10.86
C ALA A 18 17.56 30.74 11.36
N LEU A 19 17.39 29.69 10.56
CA LEU A 19 16.64 28.49 10.94
C LEU A 19 17.33 27.71 12.07
N LEU A 20 18.66 27.59 12.02
CA LEU A 20 19.45 26.93 13.07
C LEU A 20 19.47 27.72 14.40
N ARG A 21 19.19 29.02 14.37
CA ARG A 21 19.01 29.86 15.57
C ARG A 21 17.59 29.81 16.15
N GLY A 22 16.70 29.00 15.57
CA GLY A 22 15.33 28.78 16.06
C GLY A 22 14.37 29.91 15.70
N GLU A 23 14.70 30.70 14.69
CA GLU A 23 13.94 31.90 14.32
C GLU A 23 12.75 31.57 13.38
N HIS A 24 12.65 30.33 12.84
CA HIS A 24 11.58 29.86 11.93
C HIS A 24 11.23 28.36 12.07
N ASN A 25 10.02 27.95 11.65
CA ASN A 25 9.54 26.55 11.57
C ASN A 25 9.32 26.12 10.10
N ALA A 26 10.15 25.23 9.53
CA ALA A 26 10.07 24.80 8.11
C ALA A 26 10.50 23.33 7.84
N TYR A 27 9.98 22.73 6.75
CA TYR A 27 10.29 21.37 6.23
C TYR A 27 10.68 21.42 4.73
N TRP A 28 11.46 20.43 4.23
CA TRP A 28 11.90 20.32 2.83
C TRP A 28 10.89 19.54 1.96
N ILE A 29 10.51 20.10 0.81
CA ILE A 29 9.52 19.54 -0.15
C ILE A 29 10.13 19.59 -1.56
N GLY A 30 10.27 18.45 -2.23
CA GLY A 30 10.51 18.40 -3.67
C GLY A 30 9.22 18.72 -4.43
N GLU A 31 9.28 19.75 -5.29
CA GLU A 31 8.24 20.31 -6.18
C GLU A 31 6.79 19.82 -6.00
N THR A 32 5.90 20.72 -5.56
CA THR A 32 4.45 20.51 -5.60
C THR A 32 3.93 20.67 -7.03
N TRP A 33 3.17 19.68 -7.51
CA TRP A 33 2.59 19.69 -8.85
C TRP A 33 1.26 20.45 -8.88
N PRO A 34 0.91 21.14 -10.00
CA PRO A 34 -0.41 21.75 -10.15
C PRO A 34 -1.53 20.69 -10.09
N ARG A 35 -2.67 21.03 -9.50
CA ARG A 35 -3.85 20.14 -9.35
C ARG A 35 -4.38 19.55 -10.67
N ASP A 36 -3.96 20.09 -11.81
CA ASP A 36 -4.41 19.70 -13.15
C ASP A 36 -3.27 19.20 -14.06
N ALA A 37 -2.14 18.79 -13.49
CA ALA A 37 -1.05 18.23 -14.28
C ALA A 37 -1.50 16.98 -15.06
N ARG A 38 -1.27 16.99 -16.38
CA ARG A 38 -1.60 15.86 -17.25
C ARG A 38 -0.64 14.69 -16.99
N VAL A 39 -1.11 13.46 -17.18
CA VAL A 39 -0.34 12.21 -16.93
C VAL A 39 0.98 12.21 -17.69
N GLU A 40 0.99 12.77 -18.89
CA GLU A 40 2.14 12.88 -19.78
C GLU A 40 3.18 13.89 -19.24
N ALA A 41 2.73 14.94 -18.55
CA ALA A 41 3.62 15.87 -17.85
C ALA A 41 4.24 15.20 -16.61
N VAL A 42 3.45 14.37 -15.89
CA VAL A 42 3.91 13.54 -14.76
C VAL A 42 4.98 12.54 -15.20
N ALA A 43 4.70 11.79 -16.27
CA ALA A 43 5.64 10.88 -16.89
C ALA A 43 6.92 11.58 -17.37
N GLY A 44 6.77 12.77 -17.97
CA GLY A 44 7.88 13.56 -18.53
C GLY A 44 8.87 14.13 -17.51
N LEU A 45 8.50 14.34 -16.25
CA LEU A 45 9.44 14.76 -15.19
C LEU A 45 9.94 13.60 -14.33
N ALA A 46 9.21 12.48 -14.27
CA ALA A 46 9.74 11.21 -13.75
C ALA A 46 10.85 10.63 -14.65
N TRP A 47 10.78 10.95 -15.95
CA TRP A 47 11.66 10.51 -17.04
C TRP A 47 13.16 10.73 -16.83
N PRO A 48 13.67 11.91 -16.41
CA PRO A 48 15.12 12.11 -16.26
C PRO A 48 15.70 11.54 -14.96
N ARG A 49 14.85 11.27 -13.95
CA ARG A 49 15.26 11.05 -12.56
C ARG A 49 15.30 9.58 -12.11
N ARG A 50 15.23 8.62 -13.06
CA ARG A 50 15.38 7.16 -12.84
C ARG A 50 14.38 6.54 -11.84
N VAL A 51 13.24 7.17 -11.66
CA VAL A 51 12.31 6.88 -10.56
C VAL A 51 11.61 5.51 -10.74
N LEU A 52 11.34 5.03 -11.96
CA LEU A 52 10.70 3.70 -12.15
C LEU A 52 11.06 3.03 -13.48
N PRO A 53 12.27 2.49 -13.71
CA PRO A 53 12.52 1.76 -14.94
C PRO A 53 11.89 0.36 -14.88
N SER A 54 10.95 0.08 -15.78
CA SER A 54 10.41 -1.27 -15.98
C SER A 54 11.54 -2.27 -16.36
N PRO A 55 11.39 -3.57 -16.08
CA PRO A 55 12.36 -4.58 -16.50
C PRO A 55 12.60 -4.62 -18.03
N SER A 56 11.57 -4.32 -18.84
CA SER A 56 11.68 -4.22 -20.31
C SER A 56 12.53 -3.02 -20.73
N TRP A 57 12.36 -1.87 -20.06
CA TRP A 57 13.17 -0.67 -20.29
C TRP A 57 14.66 -0.92 -19.99
N ARG A 58 14.98 -1.56 -18.85
CA ARG A 58 16.37 -1.85 -18.46
C ARG A 58 17.07 -2.71 -19.51
N ARG A 59 16.37 -3.70 -20.06
CA ARG A 59 16.86 -4.57 -21.12
C ARG A 59 17.03 -3.85 -22.46
N ALA A 60 16.17 -2.89 -22.76
CA ALA A 60 16.23 -2.14 -24.00
C ALA A 60 17.40 -1.14 -24.04
N ARG A 61 17.65 -0.43 -22.92
CA ARG A 61 18.80 0.47 -22.79
C ARG A 61 20.14 -0.28 -22.84
N ALA A 62 20.21 -1.45 -22.21
CA ALA A 62 21.38 -2.33 -22.30
C ALA A 62 21.68 -2.81 -23.74
N ARG A 63 20.74 -2.66 -24.68
CA ARG A 63 20.88 -3.02 -26.10
C ARG A 63 21.10 -1.81 -27.02
N GLY A 64 21.43 -0.64 -26.47
CA GLY A 64 21.79 0.55 -27.26
C GLY A 64 20.58 1.35 -27.80
N MET A 65 19.41 1.22 -27.16
CA MET A 65 18.24 2.04 -27.48
C MET A 65 18.53 3.53 -27.28
N SER A 66 18.11 4.37 -28.24
CA SER A 66 18.23 5.83 -28.13
C SER A 66 17.36 6.38 -26.99
N ASP A 67 17.74 7.53 -26.43
CA ASP A 67 16.96 8.16 -25.36
C ASP A 67 15.52 8.52 -25.83
N ASP A 68 15.35 8.91 -27.09
CA ASP A 68 14.03 9.22 -27.66
C ASP A 68 13.15 7.97 -27.84
N ASP A 69 13.73 6.85 -28.27
CA ASP A 69 13.00 5.57 -28.38
C ASP A 69 12.66 5.01 -27.00
N ALA A 70 13.57 5.17 -26.03
CA ALA A 70 13.32 4.82 -24.65
C ALA A 70 12.21 5.68 -24.05
N ARG A 71 12.13 6.97 -24.41
CA ARG A 71 11.09 7.90 -23.95
C ARG A 71 9.73 7.54 -24.47
N ARG A 72 9.66 7.25 -25.77
CA ARG A 72 8.44 6.82 -26.43
C ARG A 72 7.94 5.52 -25.79
N ARG A 73 8.81 4.52 -25.65
CA ARG A 73 8.45 3.21 -25.08
C ARG A 73 8.08 3.27 -23.60
N TYR A 74 8.77 4.07 -22.80
CA TYR A 74 8.39 4.29 -21.40
C TYR A 74 7.03 4.96 -21.30
N THR A 75 6.79 6.03 -22.09
CA THR A 75 5.47 6.67 -22.17
C THR A 75 4.38 5.67 -22.57
N GLU A 76 4.62 4.81 -23.57
CA GLU A 76 3.70 3.74 -23.99
C GLU A 76 3.46 2.68 -22.88
N GLU A 77 4.47 2.33 -22.09
CA GLU A 77 4.32 1.39 -20.95
C GLU A 77 3.60 2.05 -19.76
N LEU A 78 3.73 3.37 -19.62
CA LEU A 78 3.02 4.16 -18.62
C LEU A 78 1.56 4.42 -19.02
N ASP A 79 1.28 4.52 -20.32
CA ASP A 79 -0.05 4.70 -20.93
C ASP A 79 -0.83 3.36 -20.83
N GLY A 80 -1.39 3.11 -19.65
CA GLY A 80 -2.02 1.83 -19.26
C GLY A 80 -1.53 1.25 -17.93
N SER A 81 -0.58 1.92 -17.26
CA SER A 81 -0.11 1.53 -15.93
C SER A 81 -1.06 2.03 -14.84
N ALA A 82 -1.71 1.10 -14.15
CA ALA A 82 -2.56 1.39 -12.98
C ALA A 82 -1.82 2.19 -11.89
N ALA A 83 -0.48 2.11 -11.84
CA ALA A 83 0.33 2.91 -10.90
C ALA A 83 0.33 4.41 -11.24
N LEU A 84 0.36 4.79 -12.53
CA LEU A 84 0.25 6.20 -12.90
C LEU A 84 -1.16 6.74 -12.79
N GLU A 85 -2.18 5.92 -13.06
CA GLU A 85 -3.56 6.32 -12.80
C GLU A 85 -3.75 6.65 -11.31
N ARG A 86 -3.18 5.85 -10.41
CA ARG A 86 -3.17 6.13 -8.96
C ARG A 86 -2.44 7.43 -8.62
N ILE A 87 -1.24 7.65 -9.17
CA ILE A 87 -0.46 8.88 -8.93
C ILE A 87 -1.22 10.11 -9.46
N ALA A 88 -1.77 10.04 -10.67
CA ALA A 88 -2.50 11.11 -11.31
C ALA A 88 -3.83 11.43 -10.59
N MET A 89 -4.55 10.40 -10.14
CA MET A 89 -5.75 10.56 -9.32
C MET A 89 -5.43 11.26 -7.99
N ARG A 90 -4.35 10.84 -7.32
CA ARG A 90 -3.90 11.47 -6.06
C ARG A 90 -3.39 12.91 -6.27
N ALA A 91 -2.75 13.18 -7.41
CA ALA A 91 -2.32 14.53 -7.79
C ALA A 91 -3.53 15.46 -8.00
N LYS A 92 -4.59 14.99 -8.67
CA LYS A 92 -5.86 15.73 -8.81
C LYS A 92 -6.54 16.04 -7.47
N GLN A 93 -6.32 15.19 -6.47
CA GLN A 93 -6.81 15.38 -5.10
C GLN A 93 -5.88 16.26 -4.24
N GLY A 94 -4.72 16.69 -4.78
CA GLY A 94 -3.76 17.55 -4.10
C GLY A 94 -2.95 16.85 -2.99
N ARG A 95 -2.74 15.53 -3.07
CA ARG A 95 -2.16 14.70 -2.00
C ARG A 95 -0.86 14.00 -2.38
N VAL A 96 0.02 14.63 -3.15
CA VAL A 96 1.29 14.00 -3.55
C VAL A 96 2.45 14.91 -3.21
N VAL A 97 3.35 14.40 -2.37
CA VAL A 97 4.69 14.94 -2.13
C VAL A 97 5.69 13.85 -2.52
N PHE A 98 6.78 14.23 -3.17
CA PHE A 98 7.92 13.34 -3.43
C PHE A 98 9.14 13.89 -2.69
N VAL A 99 9.86 13.02 -1.97
CA VAL A 99 11.14 13.33 -1.33
C VAL A 99 12.16 12.40 -1.97
N MET A 100 13.26 12.98 -2.43
CA MET A 100 14.37 12.24 -3.04
C MET A 100 15.61 12.39 -2.18
N SER A 101 16.35 11.29 -1.97
CA SER A 101 17.71 11.33 -1.42
C SER A 101 18.73 11.36 -2.56
N PRO A 102 19.77 12.22 -2.51
CA PRO A 102 20.80 12.29 -3.52
C PRO A 102 22.00 11.42 -3.12
N GLU A 103 21.90 10.08 -3.19
CA GLU A 103 23.12 9.25 -3.16
C GLU A 103 23.29 8.44 -4.46
N PRO A 104 24.52 8.31 -4.99
CA PRO A 104 24.73 8.00 -6.39
C PRO A 104 24.88 6.50 -6.70
N ASP A 105 25.06 5.64 -5.70
CA ASP A 105 25.33 4.23 -5.92
C ASP A 105 24.53 3.36 -4.95
N ASP A 106 23.87 2.36 -5.50
CA ASP A 106 23.02 1.34 -4.88
C ASP A 106 21.58 1.74 -4.47
N ALA A 107 20.64 1.16 -5.23
CA ALA A 107 19.30 0.68 -4.86
C ALA A 107 18.40 1.53 -3.93
N LEU A 108 17.20 1.84 -4.46
CA LEU A 108 16.05 2.51 -3.81
C LEU A 108 16.30 4.01 -3.53
N VAL A 109 15.35 4.94 -3.63
CA VAL A 109 13.95 4.91 -3.23
C VAL A 109 13.18 5.83 -4.19
N ALA A 110 12.24 5.24 -4.91
CA ALA A 110 11.13 5.93 -5.53
C ALA A 110 9.82 5.37 -4.96
N SER A 111 9.81 5.12 -3.65
CA SER A 111 8.57 4.83 -2.96
C SER A 111 7.82 6.15 -2.88
N VAL A 112 6.73 6.20 -3.63
CA VAL A 112 5.74 7.26 -3.65
C VAL A 112 5.45 7.70 -2.20
N LEU A 113 5.90 8.90 -1.83
CA LEU A 113 5.66 9.52 -0.52
C LEU A 113 4.20 9.95 -0.29
N ALA A 114 3.25 9.29 -0.93
CA ALA A 114 1.86 9.37 -0.50
C ALA A 114 1.69 8.70 0.88
N GLU A 115 2.45 7.63 1.15
CA GLU A 115 2.33 6.84 2.38
C GLU A 115 3.06 7.48 3.58
N ALA A 116 4.23 8.08 3.37
CA ALA A 116 4.99 8.71 4.46
C ALA A 116 4.56 10.15 4.79
N THR A 117 3.91 10.87 3.86
CA THR A 117 3.40 12.23 4.16
C THR A 117 2.19 12.17 5.10
N GLU A 118 1.37 11.11 5.07
CA GLU A 118 0.35 10.87 6.10
C GLU A 118 0.97 10.50 7.46
N LYS A 119 2.16 9.90 7.50
CA LYS A 119 2.89 9.62 8.76
C LYS A 119 3.54 10.87 9.36
N LEU A 120 3.92 11.87 8.55
CA LEU A 120 4.64 13.09 9.00
C LEU A 120 3.73 14.31 9.21
N VAL A 121 2.57 14.36 8.57
CA VAL A 121 1.51 15.30 8.97
C VAL A 121 0.76 14.65 10.13
N GLU A 122 1.35 14.70 11.33
CA GLU A 122 0.56 14.67 12.55
C GLU A 122 -0.39 15.88 12.52
N VAL A 123 -1.52 15.70 11.82
CA VAL A 123 -2.75 16.39 12.19
C VAL A 123 -2.99 15.97 13.64
N PRO A 124 -3.15 16.92 14.57
CA PRO A 124 -3.26 16.63 15.99
C PRO A 124 -4.15 15.42 16.25
N SER A 125 -3.52 14.43 16.88
CA SER A 125 -4.08 13.20 17.39
C SER A 125 -5.37 13.47 18.17
N GLY A 126 -6.47 13.02 17.59
CA GLY A 126 -7.80 13.06 18.20
C GLY A 126 -8.77 12.13 17.48
N ASN A 127 -8.66 12.05 16.14
CA ASN A 127 -9.54 11.25 15.31
C ASN A 127 -8.78 10.09 14.68
N GLU A 128 -8.75 8.96 15.36
CA GLU A 128 -8.35 7.70 14.74
C GLU A 128 -9.34 7.37 13.61
N SER A 129 -8.85 7.34 12.37
CA SER A 129 -9.65 7.00 11.21
C SER A 129 -9.77 5.48 11.07
N LEU A 130 -10.92 5.01 10.59
CA LEU A 130 -11.13 3.60 10.31
C LEU A 130 -10.12 3.12 9.25
N ALA A 131 -9.89 3.92 8.21
CA ALA A 131 -8.93 3.57 7.16
C ALA A 131 -7.51 3.32 7.70
N ARG A 132 -7.06 4.13 8.67
CA ARG A 132 -5.72 3.96 9.27
C ARG A 132 -5.65 2.73 10.16
N ALA A 133 -6.66 2.53 11.01
CA ALA A 133 -6.64 1.43 11.96
C ALA A 133 -6.73 0.06 11.25
N PHE A 134 -7.65 -0.06 10.29
CA PHE A 134 -7.78 -1.29 9.50
C PHE A 134 -6.62 -1.46 8.52
N GLY A 135 -6.05 -0.39 7.97
CA GLY A 135 -4.85 -0.48 7.14
C GLY A 135 -3.64 -1.08 7.86
N ILE A 136 -3.44 -0.77 9.15
CA ILE A 136 -2.39 -1.41 9.96
C ILE A 136 -2.66 -2.92 10.09
N GLU A 137 -3.92 -3.29 10.36
CA GLU A 137 -4.33 -4.69 10.46
C GLU A 137 -4.11 -5.44 9.12
N HIS A 138 -4.39 -4.79 8.00
CA HIS A 138 -4.16 -5.33 6.66
C HIS A 138 -2.67 -5.53 6.37
N GLU A 139 -1.82 -4.56 6.71
CA GLU A 139 -0.36 -4.68 6.60
C GLU A 139 0.14 -5.89 7.40
N GLU A 140 -0.33 -6.07 8.64
CA GLU A 140 0.04 -7.22 9.49
C GLU A 140 -0.38 -8.57 8.85
N MET A 141 -1.55 -8.63 8.20
CA MET A 141 -2.00 -9.84 7.50
C MET A 141 -1.18 -10.13 6.23
N LEU A 142 -0.79 -9.09 5.48
CA LEU A 142 0.09 -9.22 4.32
C LEU A 142 1.49 -9.67 4.73
N ASP A 143 2.04 -9.10 5.81
CA ASP A 143 3.31 -9.52 6.38
C ASP A 143 3.26 -10.98 6.85
N ALA A 144 2.14 -11.42 7.44
CA ALA A 144 1.98 -12.81 7.86
C ALA A 144 1.96 -13.79 6.68
N ILE A 145 1.26 -13.48 5.57
CA ILE A 145 1.29 -14.36 4.38
C ILE A 145 2.66 -14.35 3.70
N HIS A 146 3.37 -13.22 3.73
CA HIS A 146 4.75 -13.16 3.29
C HIS A 146 5.66 -14.04 4.17
N GLY A 147 5.49 -14.00 5.49
CA GLY A 147 6.18 -14.86 6.45
C GLY A 147 5.95 -16.34 6.19
N VAL A 148 4.72 -16.75 5.84
CA VAL A 148 4.43 -18.13 5.40
C VAL A 148 5.28 -18.51 4.19
N ARG A 149 5.40 -17.63 3.18
CA ARG A 149 6.21 -17.90 1.97
C ARG A 149 7.70 -18.03 2.29
N VAL A 150 8.23 -17.19 3.17
CA VAL A 150 9.62 -17.29 3.64
C VAL A 150 9.88 -18.64 4.30
N LEU A 151 9.01 -19.06 5.22
CA LEU A 151 9.12 -20.35 5.90
C LEU A 151 9.04 -21.54 4.91
N LEU A 152 8.19 -21.43 3.88
CA LEU A 152 8.12 -22.42 2.81
C LEU A 152 9.41 -22.52 1.98
N VAL A 153 10.08 -21.39 1.72
CA VAL A 153 11.38 -21.37 1.03
C VAL A 153 12.47 -22.03 1.88
N GLU A 154 12.49 -21.74 3.17
CA GLU A 154 13.42 -22.32 4.15
C GLU A 154 13.15 -23.81 4.41
N GLY A 155 11.97 -24.30 4.04
CA GLY A 155 11.55 -25.68 4.26
C GLY A 155 10.96 -25.94 5.64
N ASP A 156 10.69 -24.89 6.43
CA ASP A 156 9.99 -25.00 7.70
C ASP A 156 8.47 -25.08 7.49
N LEU A 157 8.01 -26.30 7.19
CA LEU A 157 6.59 -26.57 6.97
C LEU A 157 5.75 -26.45 8.25
N THR A 158 6.35 -26.74 9.41
CA THR A 158 5.65 -26.65 10.70
C THR A 158 5.43 -25.19 11.07
N GLY A 159 6.47 -24.36 10.94
CA GLY A 159 6.37 -22.91 11.10
C GLY A 159 5.39 -22.29 10.11
N ALA A 160 5.52 -22.61 8.82
CA ALA A 160 4.61 -22.11 7.79
C ALA A 160 3.14 -22.42 8.12
N ARG A 161 2.86 -23.65 8.57
CA ARG A 161 1.51 -24.04 8.99
C ARG A 161 1.03 -23.26 10.21
N ALA A 162 1.83 -23.14 11.26
CA ALA A 162 1.44 -22.43 12.47
C ALA A 162 1.17 -20.94 12.20
N THR A 163 2.05 -20.29 11.44
CA THR A 163 1.88 -18.89 10.99
C THR A 163 0.61 -18.75 10.16
N PHE A 164 0.34 -19.68 9.24
CA PHE A 164 -0.85 -19.63 8.41
C PHE A 164 -2.14 -19.88 9.19
N GLU A 165 -2.15 -20.79 10.17
CA GLU A 165 -3.31 -21.01 11.06
C GLU A 165 -3.63 -19.75 11.86
N ALA A 166 -2.62 -19.03 12.36
CA ALA A 166 -2.81 -17.75 13.04
C ALA A 166 -3.35 -16.65 12.11
N LEU A 167 -2.76 -16.48 10.93
CA LEU A 167 -3.26 -15.56 9.90
C LEU A 167 -4.72 -15.87 9.56
N ARG A 168 -5.06 -17.14 9.36
CA ARG A 168 -6.41 -17.54 9.00
C ARG A 168 -7.42 -17.21 10.09
N ALA A 169 -7.08 -17.45 11.35
CA ALA A 169 -7.94 -17.06 12.47
C ALA A 169 -8.16 -15.55 12.48
N ASN A 170 -7.12 -14.75 12.18
CA ASN A 170 -7.25 -13.31 12.08
C ASN A 170 -8.18 -12.89 10.92
N LEU A 171 -7.97 -13.43 9.71
CA LEU A 171 -8.82 -13.16 8.54
C LEU A 171 -10.30 -13.50 8.79
N GLN A 172 -10.57 -14.61 9.47
CA GLN A 172 -11.93 -15.00 9.82
C GLN A 172 -12.54 -14.07 10.87
N SER A 173 -11.77 -13.65 11.87
CA SER A 173 -12.20 -12.64 12.86
C SER A 173 -12.51 -11.30 12.19
N HIS A 174 -11.62 -10.87 11.29
CA HIS A 174 -11.74 -9.65 10.51
C HIS A 174 -13.02 -9.64 9.67
N ALA A 175 -13.17 -10.58 8.72
CA ALA A 175 -14.32 -10.65 7.83
C ALA A 175 -15.65 -10.71 8.62
N ALA A 176 -15.67 -11.49 9.70
CA ALA A 176 -16.85 -11.63 10.53
C ALA A 176 -17.16 -10.35 11.34
N PHE A 177 -16.15 -9.60 11.77
CA PHE A 177 -16.34 -8.28 12.38
C PHE A 177 -16.95 -7.31 11.37
N GLU A 178 -16.38 -7.23 10.17
CA GLU A 178 -16.88 -6.32 9.13
C GLU A 178 -18.33 -6.60 8.76
N GLU A 179 -18.67 -7.86 8.51
CA GLU A 179 -20.03 -8.25 8.14
C GLU A 179 -21.06 -7.88 9.22
N ARG A 180 -20.72 -8.11 10.49
CA ARG A 180 -21.64 -7.84 11.61
C ARG A 180 -21.71 -6.38 12.00
N ARG A 181 -20.55 -5.71 12.07
CA ARG A 181 -20.42 -4.39 12.71
C ARG A 181 -20.33 -3.27 11.71
N ILE A 182 -19.69 -3.50 10.57
CA ILE A 182 -19.50 -2.48 9.53
C ILE A 182 -20.67 -2.51 8.55
N PHE A 183 -20.84 -3.61 7.82
CA PHE A 183 -21.82 -3.73 6.75
C PHE A 183 -23.25 -3.78 7.28
N ALA A 184 -23.50 -4.55 8.34
CA ALA A 184 -24.84 -4.61 8.95
C ALA A 184 -25.05 -3.59 10.09
N GLY A 185 -23.99 -3.11 10.73
CA GLY A 185 -24.08 -2.43 12.03
C GLY A 185 -24.01 -0.90 12.01
N THR A 186 -23.51 -0.29 10.94
CA THR A 186 -23.27 1.17 10.91
C THR A 186 -24.48 1.99 10.49
N GLY A 187 -25.41 1.39 9.73
CA GLY A 187 -26.52 2.10 9.09
C GLY A 187 -26.09 3.10 8.01
N VAL A 188 -24.81 3.10 7.63
CA VAL A 188 -24.32 3.88 6.49
C VAL A 188 -24.75 3.18 5.21
N ASP A 189 -25.33 3.93 4.28
CA ASP A 189 -25.73 3.42 2.97
C ASP A 189 -24.48 3.15 2.13
N LEU A 190 -24.01 1.90 2.21
CA LEU A 190 -23.03 1.34 1.30
C LEU A 190 -23.80 0.69 0.17
N ASP A 191 -23.52 1.12 -1.07
CA ASP A 191 -24.10 0.56 -2.30
C ASP A 191 -24.26 -0.98 -2.23
N ASP A 192 -25.47 -1.48 -2.48
CA ASP A 192 -25.78 -2.92 -2.44
C ASP A 192 -24.81 -3.75 -3.28
N ALA A 193 -24.35 -3.20 -4.42
CA ALA A 193 -23.36 -3.87 -5.26
C ALA A 193 -22.01 -4.03 -4.55
N MET A 194 -21.59 -3.03 -3.76
CA MET A 194 -20.36 -3.07 -2.98
C MET A 194 -20.45 -4.12 -1.86
N LEU A 195 -21.59 -4.22 -1.18
CA LEU A 195 -21.81 -5.21 -0.13
C LEU A 195 -21.78 -6.64 -0.68
N VAL A 196 -22.38 -6.86 -1.85
CA VAL A 196 -22.34 -8.16 -2.54
C VAL A 196 -20.91 -8.51 -2.94
N ILE A 197 -20.15 -7.55 -3.47
CA ILE A 197 -18.75 -7.75 -3.84
C ILE A 197 -17.90 -8.09 -2.62
N ALA A 198 -18.02 -7.34 -1.52
CA ALA A 198 -17.24 -7.58 -0.31
C ALA A 198 -17.45 -8.98 0.26
N ARG A 199 -18.70 -9.44 0.34
CA ARG A 199 -19.02 -10.81 0.77
C ARG A 199 -18.46 -11.87 -0.17
N ALA A 200 -18.55 -11.64 -1.47
CA ALA A 200 -17.97 -12.56 -2.45
C ALA A 200 -16.42 -12.61 -2.35
N GLU A 201 -15.78 -11.50 -2.00
CA GLU A 201 -14.35 -11.44 -1.72
C GLU A 201 -14.00 -12.22 -0.43
N HIS A 202 -14.79 -12.07 0.65
CA HIS A 202 -14.63 -12.88 1.87
C HIS A 202 -14.75 -14.39 1.61
N ASP A 203 -15.77 -14.80 0.85
CA ASP A 203 -15.97 -16.21 0.48
C ASP A 203 -14.77 -16.75 -0.33
N LYS A 204 -14.23 -15.91 -1.23
CA LYS A 204 -13.04 -16.25 -2.02
C LYS A 204 -11.79 -16.37 -1.14
N ILE A 205 -11.62 -15.48 -0.16
CA ILE A 205 -10.53 -15.53 0.81
C ILE A 205 -10.63 -16.81 1.65
N ASP A 206 -11.80 -17.14 2.21
CA ASP A 206 -11.97 -18.37 2.99
C ASP A 206 -11.74 -19.63 2.13
N SER A 207 -12.24 -19.64 0.89
CA SER A 207 -12.01 -20.77 -0.03
C SER A 207 -10.53 -20.97 -0.33
N ALA A 208 -9.80 -19.91 -0.70
CA ALA A 208 -8.36 -19.98 -0.94
C ALA A 208 -7.59 -20.35 0.33
N GLY A 209 -8.05 -19.86 1.49
CA GLY A 209 -7.48 -20.20 2.78
C GLY A 209 -7.71 -21.66 3.19
N ARG A 210 -8.84 -22.29 2.80
CA ARG A 210 -9.09 -23.72 2.99
C ARG A 210 -8.19 -24.59 2.14
N GLU A 211 -8.02 -24.22 0.88
CA GLU A 211 -7.12 -24.93 -0.02
C GLU A 211 -5.69 -24.92 0.53
N LEU A 212 -5.16 -23.74 0.87
CA LEU A 212 -3.80 -23.63 1.40
C LEU A 212 -3.64 -24.36 2.75
N GLN A 213 -4.62 -24.27 3.66
CA GLN A 213 -4.56 -24.99 4.94
C GLN A 213 -4.50 -26.50 4.74
N GLY A 214 -5.33 -27.04 3.84
CA GLY A 214 -5.38 -28.47 3.54
C GLY A 214 -4.06 -28.98 2.98
N GLU A 215 -3.48 -28.25 2.03
CA GLU A 215 -2.19 -28.60 1.42
C GLU A 215 -1.02 -28.48 2.40
N LEU A 216 -1.00 -27.45 3.27
CA LEU A 216 -0.02 -27.33 4.35
C LEU A 216 -0.11 -28.49 5.34
N ALA A 217 -1.32 -28.86 5.77
CA ALA A 217 -1.54 -29.98 6.68
C ALA A 217 -1.07 -31.31 6.09
N ALA A 218 -1.34 -31.55 4.80
CA ALA A 218 -0.86 -32.73 4.09
C ALA A 218 0.67 -32.74 3.96
N ALA A 219 1.30 -31.59 3.71
CA ALA A 219 2.73 -31.46 3.53
C ALA A 219 3.52 -31.72 4.83
N VAL A 220 3.04 -31.25 5.99
CA VAL A 220 3.67 -31.49 7.29
C VAL A 220 3.71 -32.98 7.65
N GLY A 221 2.71 -33.75 7.20
CA GLY A 221 2.66 -35.21 7.42
C GLY A 221 3.57 -36.04 6.49
N GLY A 222 4.25 -35.42 5.52
CA GLY A 222 5.08 -36.10 4.54
C GLY A 222 6.49 -35.51 4.39
N ALA A 223 7.36 -36.19 3.64
CA ALA A 223 8.63 -35.60 3.21
C ALA A 223 8.33 -34.53 2.16
N GLY A 224 8.20 -33.27 2.61
CA GLY A 224 7.88 -32.14 1.74
C GLY A 224 8.91 -31.95 0.63
N SER A 225 8.61 -32.50 -0.55
CA SER A 225 9.47 -32.36 -1.73
C SER A 225 9.61 -30.89 -2.12
N ALA A 226 10.69 -30.53 -2.82
CA ALA A 226 10.86 -29.18 -3.34
C ALA A 226 9.68 -28.76 -4.26
N ALA A 227 9.13 -29.72 -5.03
CA ALA A 227 7.97 -29.50 -5.87
C ALA A 227 6.71 -29.16 -5.04
N ASN A 228 6.49 -29.85 -3.92
CA ASN A 228 5.37 -29.56 -3.03
C ASN A 228 5.50 -28.16 -2.42
N ARG A 229 6.71 -27.76 -2.01
CA ARG A 229 6.95 -26.42 -1.46
C ARG A 229 6.70 -25.31 -2.48
N LEU A 230 7.14 -25.48 -3.73
CA LEU A 230 6.85 -24.54 -4.81
C LEU A 230 5.34 -24.38 -5.02
N ARG A 231 4.59 -25.48 -5.05
CA ARG A 231 3.12 -25.43 -5.15
C ARG A 231 2.48 -24.66 -4.00
N LEU A 232 2.95 -24.87 -2.76
CA LEU A 232 2.46 -24.14 -1.58
C LEU A 232 2.76 -22.64 -1.68
N ILE A 233 3.95 -22.27 -2.17
CA ILE A 233 4.32 -20.86 -2.41
C ILE A 233 3.39 -20.23 -3.45
N ASP A 234 3.05 -20.95 -4.53
CA ASP A 234 2.11 -20.45 -5.54
C ASP A 234 0.70 -20.26 -4.97
N LEU A 235 0.23 -21.18 -4.11
CA LEU A 235 -1.06 -21.04 -3.43
C LEU A 235 -1.07 -19.85 -2.46
N ALA A 236 -0.01 -19.67 -1.67
CA ALA A 236 0.13 -18.51 -0.79
C ALA A 236 0.15 -17.19 -1.58
N GLY A 237 0.87 -17.13 -2.70
CA GLY A 237 0.88 -15.96 -3.57
C GLY A 237 -0.48 -15.65 -4.22
N ARG A 238 -1.29 -16.67 -4.54
CA ARG A 238 -2.67 -16.45 -5.00
C ARG A 238 -3.56 -15.87 -3.90
N LEU A 239 -3.44 -16.36 -2.67
CA LEU A 239 -4.19 -15.84 -1.54
C LEU A 239 -3.78 -14.38 -1.25
N GLU A 240 -2.48 -14.10 -1.16
CA GLU A 240 -1.92 -12.75 -1.02
C GLU A 240 -2.52 -11.79 -2.05
N HIS A 241 -2.56 -12.19 -3.32
CA HIS A 241 -3.17 -11.35 -4.36
C HIS A 241 -4.65 -11.05 -4.13
N VAL A 242 -5.42 -12.03 -3.62
CA VAL A 242 -6.84 -11.79 -3.27
C VAL A 242 -6.96 -10.82 -2.10
N LEU A 243 -6.10 -10.95 -1.09
CA LEU A 243 -6.04 -10.04 0.06
C LEU A 243 -5.72 -8.60 -0.38
N GLU A 244 -4.70 -8.42 -1.22
CA GLU A 244 -4.32 -7.10 -1.74
C GLU A 244 -5.50 -6.38 -2.42
N HIS A 245 -6.27 -7.08 -3.26
CA HIS A 245 -7.43 -6.49 -3.94
C HIS A 245 -8.56 -6.13 -2.98
N HIS A 246 -8.82 -7.00 -2.02
CA HIS A 246 -9.85 -6.82 -1.01
C HIS A 246 -9.53 -5.63 -0.10
N PHE A 247 -8.33 -5.60 0.49
CA PHE A 247 -7.85 -4.50 1.33
C PHE A 247 -7.82 -3.17 0.58
N ALA A 248 -7.33 -3.17 -0.67
CA ALA A 248 -7.32 -1.96 -1.49
C ALA A 248 -8.75 -1.43 -1.75
N ARG A 249 -9.75 -2.31 -1.90
CA ARG A 249 -11.14 -1.87 -2.05
C ARG A 249 -11.64 -1.19 -0.79
N GLU A 250 -11.36 -1.77 0.37
CA GLU A 250 -11.83 -1.25 1.64
C GLU A 250 -11.20 0.09 1.98
N GLU A 251 -9.87 0.17 1.88
CA GLU A 251 -9.10 1.37 2.18
C GLU A 251 -9.42 2.53 1.23
N LEU A 252 -9.73 2.24 -0.04
CA LEU A 252 -10.00 3.28 -1.03
C LEU A 252 -11.48 3.64 -1.17
N GLN A 253 -12.38 2.73 -0.82
CA GLN A 253 -13.81 2.89 -1.13
C GLN A 253 -14.70 2.78 0.11
N VAL A 254 -14.45 1.82 1.01
CA VAL A 254 -15.34 1.55 2.15
C VAL A 254 -15.00 2.47 3.32
N PHE A 255 -13.79 2.38 3.87
CA PHE A 255 -13.42 3.12 5.08
C PHE A 255 -13.45 4.63 4.91
N PRO A 256 -13.03 5.24 3.78
CA PRO A 256 -13.17 6.69 3.60
C PRO A 256 -14.62 7.17 3.62
N ARG A 257 -15.57 6.35 3.11
CA ARG A 257 -17.00 6.66 3.16
C ARG A 257 -17.52 6.58 4.59
N LEU A 258 -17.14 5.54 5.33
CA LEU A 258 -17.51 5.41 6.74
C LEU A 258 -16.90 6.51 7.60
N ASP A 259 -15.63 6.86 7.37
CA ASP A 259 -14.95 7.96 8.05
C ASP A 259 -15.67 9.29 7.83
N SER A 260 -16.18 9.52 6.61
CA SER A 260 -16.93 10.73 6.26
C SER A 260 -18.37 10.73 6.78
N ALA A 261 -19.02 9.57 6.85
CA ALA A 261 -20.44 9.45 7.19
C ALA A 261 -20.70 9.30 8.69
N LEU A 262 -19.81 8.61 9.42
CA LEU A 262 -20.01 8.32 10.83
C LEU A 262 -19.54 9.47 11.72
N PRO A 263 -20.26 9.78 12.81
CA PRO A 263 -19.72 10.61 13.88
C PRO A 263 -18.48 9.97 14.51
N GLU A 264 -17.56 10.79 15.00
CA GLU A 264 -16.31 10.35 15.63
C GLU A 264 -16.54 9.34 16.78
N ALA A 265 -17.54 9.58 17.63
CA ALA A 265 -17.90 8.67 18.72
C ALA A 265 -18.29 7.27 18.22
N SER A 266 -18.97 7.18 17.07
CA SER A 266 -19.33 5.90 16.45
C SER A 266 -18.11 5.18 15.90
N ARG A 267 -17.18 5.91 15.25
CA ARG A 267 -15.92 5.34 14.74
C ARG A 267 -15.05 4.81 15.88
N ARG A 268 -14.89 5.60 16.94
CA ARG A 268 -14.14 5.19 18.14
C ARG A 268 -14.73 3.92 18.76
N LYS A 269 -16.06 3.84 18.86
CA LYS A 269 -16.74 2.64 19.35
C LYS A 269 -16.47 1.42 18.47
N LEU A 270 -16.48 1.56 17.14
CA LEU A 270 -16.14 0.45 16.23
C LEU A 270 -14.70 -0.03 16.45
N LEU A 271 -13.75 0.89 16.58
CA LEU A 271 -12.34 0.55 16.83
C LEU A 271 -12.15 -0.11 18.20
N GLU A 272 -12.83 0.37 19.24
CA GLU A 272 -12.83 -0.28 20.55
C GLU A 272 -13.45 -1.68 20.51
N ASP A 273 -14.56 -1.85 19.80
CA ASP A 273 -15.19 -3.16 19.62
C ASP A 273 -14.25 -4.11 18.85
N ARG A 274 -13.55 -3.64 17.80
CA ARG A 274 -12.56 -4.44 17.06
C ARG A 274 -11.42 -4.92 17.97
N ARG A 275 -10.85 -4.03 18.79
CA ARG A 275 -9.78 -4.35 19.75
C ARG A 275 -10.20 -5.32 20.86
N ARG A 276 -11.51 -5.47 21.12
CA ARG A 276 -12.04 -6.44 22.10
C ARG A 276 -12.31 -7.82 21.49
N GLU A 277 -12.51 -7.88 20.17
CA GLU A 277 -12.83 -9.12 19.44
C GLU A 277 -11.56 -9.82 18.87
N GLY A 278 -10.43 -9.13 18.80
CA GLY A 278 -9.09 -9.68 18.47
C GLY A 278 -8.27 -10.00 19.70
#